data_AF-A0A933RI11-F1
#
_entry.id   AF-A0A933RI11-F1
#
_cell.length_a   1.000
_cell.length_b   1.000
_cell.length_c   1.000
_cell.angle_alpha   90.00
_cell.angle_beta   90.00
_cell.angle_gamma   90.00
#
_symmetry.space_group_name_H-M   'P 1'
#
loop_
_entity.id
_entity.type
_entity.pdbx_description
1 polymer ?
#
loop_
_entity_poly.entity_id
_entity_poly.type
_entity_poly.pdbx_seq_one_letter_code
_entity_poly.pdbx_strand_id
1 'polypeptide(L)'
;SGFLGGMCLSAACGVWDAGFAGQPRLDPSRVVMCGVRDLDGGERVLLDTHGVARIERPSLLAEALRDREVYVHLDMDVLDPSIIPAEFAAPGGLSDGGLRLLLEEVAGAATIVGCEVTAFPVPALAELAATVVDPIVP
;
A
#
# COMPACT_ATOMS: atom_id res chain seq x y z
N SER A 1 -2.04 -3.26 18.90
CA SER A 1 -1.33 -2.11 19.49
C SER A 1 -2.26 -1.01 20.00
N GLY A 2 -3.47 -0.84 19.44
CA GLY A 2 -4.31 0.34 19.71
C GLY A 2 -3.92 1.56 18.88
N PHE A 3 -2.95 1.41 17.97
CA PHE A 3 -2.51 2.45 17.04
C PHE A 3 -3.46 2.52 15.84
N LEU A 4 -3.98 3.72 15.57
CA LEU A 4 -5.00 3.93 14.53
C LEU A 4 -4.48 3.68 13.11
N GLY A 5 -3.18 3.90 12.84
CA GLY A 5 -2.61 3.72 11.50
C GLY A 5 -2.77 2.30 10.95
N GLY A 6 -2.68 1.28 11.82
CA GLY A 6 -2.93 -0.12 11.45
C GLY A 6 -4.41 -0.48 11.23
N MET A 7 -5.33 0.47 11.40
CA MET A 7 -6.78 0.22 11.35
C MET A 7 -7.48 0.91 10.17
N CYS A 8 -6.81 1.83 9.47
CA CYS A 8 -7.39 2.68 8.43
C CYS A 8 -8.06 1.89 7.28
N LEU A 9 -7.37 0.90 6.72
CA LEU A 9 -7.92 0.10 5.62
C LEU A 9 -9.17 -0.68 6.05
N SER A 10 -9.14 -1.29 7.24
CA SER A 10 -10.28 -2.04 7.78
C SER A 10 -11.48 -1.11 8.08
N ALA A 11 -11.24 0.14 8.48
CA ALA A 11 -12.27 1.16 8.62
C ALA A 11 -12.89 1.54 7.26
N ALA A 12 -12.05 1.80 6.25
CA ALA A 12 -12.51 2.11 4.90
C ALA A 12 -13.35 0.96 4.29
N CYS A 13 -12.98 -0.27 4.62
CA CYS A 13 -13.72 -1.49 4.28
C CYS A 13 -14.97 -1.71 5.14
N GLY A 14 -15.13 -0.96 6.22
CA GLY A 14 -16.30 -1.03 7.09
C GLY A 14 -16.31 -2.18 8.09
N VAL A 15 -15.15 -2.77 8.41
CA VAL A 15 -14.98 -3.84 9.41
C VAL A 15 -15.30 -3.34 10.82
N TRP A 16 -15.08 -2.04 11.07
CA TRP A 16 -15.45 -1.36 12.31
C TRP A 16 -15.98 0.05 12.01
N ASP A 17 -16.64 0.67 12.98
CA ASP A 17 -17.22 2.01 12.84
C ASP A 17 -16.19 3.09 13.22
N ALA A 18 -15.64 3.76 12.21
CA ALA A 18 -14.72 4.88 12.37
C ALA A 18 -15.41 6.24 12.49
N GLY A 19 -16.75 6.29 12.56
CA GLY A 19 -17.51 7.54 12.68
C GLY A 19 -17.77 8.28 11.36
N PHE A 20 -17.46 7.66 10.22
CA PHE A 20 -17.72 8.21 8.88
C PHE A 20 -19.07 7.73 8.30
N ALA A 21 -20.12 7.76 9.11
CA ALA A 21 -21.44 7.28 8.71
C ALA A 21 -21.94 7.94 7.42
N GLY A 22 -22.50 7.14 6.51
CA GLY A 22 -23.02 7.61 5.22
C GLY A 22 -21.98 7.77 4.10
N GLN A 23 -20.68 7.61 4.39
CA GLN A 23 -19.66 7.56 3.35
C GLN A 23 -19.64 6.18 2.64
N PRO A 24 -19.30 6.12 1.34
CA PRO A 24 -19.10 4.86 0.65
C PRO A 24 -18.01 4.01 1.32
N ARG A 25 -18.25 2.70 1.41
CA ARG A 25 -17.28 1.72 1.90
C ARG A 25 -16.55 1.10 0.73
N LEU A 26 -15.27 0.79 0.92
CA LEU A 26 -14.49 0.03 -0.04
C LEU A 26 -14.88 -1.45 0.04
N ASP A 27 -15.18 -2.07 -1.09
CA ASP A 27 -15.36 -3.51 -1.16
C ASP A 27 -13.98 -4.18 -0.95
N PRO A 28 -13.78 -4.99 0.12
CA PRO A 28 -12.48 -5.59 0.39
C PRO A 28 -11.99 -6.53 -0.72
N SER A 29 -12.91 -7.12 -1.50
CA SER A 29 -12.56 -7.96 -2.65
C SER A 29 -11.92 -7.19 -3.81
N ARG A 30 -12.00 -5.85 -3.77
CA ARG A 30 -11.35 -4.93 -4.71
C ARG A 30 -10.02 -4.41 -4.18
N VAL A 31 -9.60 -4.82 -2.99
CA VAL A 31 -8.33 -4.43 -2.38
C VAL A 31 -7.26 -5.44 -2.74
N VAL A 32 -6.13 -4.94 -3.23
CA VAL A 32 -4.92 -5.73 -3.46
C VAL A 32 -3.79 -5.12 -2.64
N MET A 33 -3.14 -5.93 -1.81
CA MET A 33 -1.96 -5.54 -1.06
C MET A 33 -0.71 -6.19 -1.63
N CYS A 34 0.38 -5.44 -1.72
CA CYS A 34 1.69 -5.91 -2.19
C CYS A 34 2.79 -5.32 -1.31
N GLY A 35 3.84 -6.10 -1.02
CA GLY A 35 4.94 -5.67 -0.13
C GLY A 35 4.65 -5.84 1.37
N VAL A 36 3.48 -6.40 1.72
CA VAL A 36 3.10 -6.72 3.09
C VAL A 36 3.93 -7.89 3.62
N ARG A 37 4.53 -7.71 4.81
CA ARG A 37 5.46 -8.69 5.38
C ARG A 37 5.37 -8.88 6.90
N ASP A 38 4.83 -7.91 7.64
CA ASP A 38 4.67 -7.99 9.09
C ASP A 38 3.17 -7.96 9.45
N LEU A 39 2.53 -9.11 9.37
CA LEU A 39 1.12 -9.29 9.75
C LEU A 39 1.01 -10.22 10.96
N ASP A 40 0.27 -9.78 11.96
CA ASP A 40 -0.12 -10.63 13.08
C ASP A 40 -1.19 -11.66 12.70
N GLY A 41 -1.48 -12.58 13.62
CA GLY A 41 -2.46 -13.65 13.36
C GLY A 41 -3.88 -13.15 13.14
N GLY A 42 -4.29 -12.10 13.85
CA GLY A 42 -5.63 -11.52 13.73
C GLY A 42 -5.82 -10.77 12.42
N GLU A 43 -4.81 -10.01 12.00
CA GLU A 43 -4.79 -9.30 10.72
C GLU A 43 -4.91 -10.29 9.56
N ARG A 44 -4.16 -11.38 9.57
CA ARG A 44 -4.26 -12.44 8.55
C ARG A 44 -5.68 -13.00 8.45
N VAL A 45 -6.29 -13.31 9.59
CA VAL A 45 -7.66 -13.82 9.64
C VAL A 45 -8.65 -12.81 9.06
N LEU A 46 -8.51 -11.52 9.38
CA LEU A 46 -9.38 -10.48 8.82
C LEU A 46 -9.22 -10.34 7.31
N LEU A 47 -7.98 -10.31 6.81
CA LEU A 47 -7.71 -10.23 5.36
C LEU A 47 -8.30 -11.42 4.62
N ASP A 48 -8.12 -12.63 5.14
CA ASP A 48 -8.64 -13.86 4.54
C ASP A 48 -10.19 -13.92 4.61
N THR A 49 -10.77 -13.50 5.74
CA THR A 49 -12.23 -13.49 5.94
C THR A 49 -12.93 -12.52 4.99
N HIS A 50 -12.32 -11.37 4.73
CA HIS A 50 -12.92 -10.34 3.87
C HIS A 50 -12.50 -10.45 2.40
N GLY A 51 -11.59 -11.36 2.05
CA GLY A 51 -11.19 -11.60 0.67
C GLY A 51 -10.25 -10.54 0.10
N VAL A 52 -9.43 -9.90 0.94
CA VAL A 52 -8.39 -8.97 0.49
C VAL A 52 -7.28 -9.75 -0.21
N ALA A 53 -7.01 -9.42 -1.47
CA ALA A 53 -5.96 -10.09 -2.24
C ALA A 53 -4.58 -9.66 -1.75
N ARG A 54 -3.66 -10.63 -1.63
CA ARG A 54 -2.26 -10.40 -1.25
C ARG A 54 -1.34 -10.93 -2.35
N ILE A 55 -0.55 -10.05 -2.94
CA ILE A 55 0.44 -10.38 -3.96
C ILE A 55 1.81 -10.53 -3.28
N GLU A 56 2.21 -11.78 -3.04
CA GLU A 56 3.49 -12.10 -2.38
C GLU A 56 4.71 -11.90 -3.29
N ARG A 57 4.51 -12.02 -4.60
CA ARG A 57 5.54 -11.78 -5.61
C ARG A 57 5.24 -10.46 -6.32
N PRO A 58 5.94 -9.35 -5.99
CA PRO A 58 5.61 -8.02 -6.51
C PRO A 58 5.51 -7.95 -8.03
N SER A 59 6.33 -8.72 -8.76
CA SER A 59 6.29 -8.79 -10.23
C SER A 59 4.98 -9.30 -10.84
N LEU A 60 4.04 -9.80 -10.03
CA LEU A 60 2.70 -10.20 -10.49
C LEU A 60 1.66 -9.09 -10.35
N LEU A 61 2.00 -7.98 -9.67
CA LEU A 61 1.04 -6.93 -9.33
C LEU A 61 0.47 -6.26 -10.59
N ALA A 62 1.33 -5.89 -11.54
CA ALA A 62 0.91 -5.24 -12.78
C ALA A 62 -0.09 -6.10 -13.57
N GLU A 63 0.14 -7.42 -13.65
CA GLU A 63 -0.79 -8.35 -14.30
C GLU A 63 -2.13 -8.44 -13.56
N ALA A 64 -2.11 -8.50 -12.23
CA ALA A 64 -3.33 -8.55 -11.43
C ALA A 64 -4.20 -7.29 -11.59
N LEU A 65 -3.58 -6.15 -11.90
CA LEU A 65 -4.21 -4.84 -12.04
C LEU A 65 -4.51 -4.45 -13.49
N ARG A 66 -4.16 -5.28 -14.46
CA ARG A 66 -4.26 -4.97 -15.90
C ARG A 66 -5.65 -4.47 -16.30
N ASP A 67 -5.67 -3.37 -17.06
CA ASP A 67 -6.87 -2.72 -17.62
C ASP A 67 -7.89 -2.23 -16.57
N ARG A 68 -7.45 -2.00 -15.32
CA ARG A 68 -8.29 -1.47 -14.23
C ARG A 68 -7.98 -0.01 -13.93
N GLU A 69 -8.96 0.68 -13.36
CA GLU A 69 -8.74 1.94 -12.63
C GLU A 69 -8.21 1.62 -11.22
N VAL A 70 -7.09 2.23 -10.84
CA VAL A 70 -6.38 1.93 -9.59
C VAL A 70 -6.10 3.22 -8.83
N TYR A 71 -6.47 3.22 -7.56
CA TYR A 71 -5.99 4.19 -6.58
C TYR A 71 -4.84 3.56 -5.80
N VAL A 72 -3.69 4.23 -5.76
CA VAL A 72 -2.49 3.70 -5.07
C VAL A 72 -2.34 4.37 -3.72
N HIS A 73 -2.57 3.62 -2.63
CA HIS A 73 -2.12 4.02 -1.31
C HIS A 73 -0.72 3.44 -1.08
N LEU A 74 0.28 4.31 -0.94
CA LEU A 74 1.66 3.94 -0.71
C LEU A 74 2.08 4.36 0.70
N ASP A 75 2.22 3.36 1.57
CA ASP A 75 2.97 3.51 2.82
C ASP A 75 4.46 3.37 2.52
N MET A 76 5.24 4.41 2.84
CA MET A 76 6.69 4.43 2.55
C MET A 76 7.47 3.39 3.36
N ASP A 77 6.88 2.80 4.41
CA ASP A 77 7.48 1.69 5.15
C ASP A 77 7.57 0.38 4.35
N VAL A 78 7.02 0.32 3.13
CA VAL A 78 7.21 -0.79 2.21
C VAL A 78 8.68 -0.92 1.74
N LEU A 79 9.42 0.19 1.76
CA LEU A 79 10.85 0.21 1.49
C LEU A 79 11.63 -0.41 2.65
N ASP A 80 12.83 -0.91 2.33
CA ASP A 80 13.73 -1.38 3.37
C ASP A 80 14.11 -0.22 4.32
N PRO A 81 14.09 -0.44 5.65
CA PRO A 81 14.42 0.59 6.63
C PRO A 81 15.82 1.21 6.48
N SER A 82 16.74 0.55 5.78
CA SER A 82 18.06 1.09 5.44
C SER A 82 18.01 2.21 4.38
N ILE A 83 16.91 2.30 3.62
CA ILE A 83 16.67 3.31 2.58
C ILE A 83 15.90 4.49 3.17
N ILE A 84 14.73 4.23 3.75
CA ILE A 84 13.90 5.22 4.46
C ILE A 84 13.55 4.67 5.85
N PRO A 85 13.93 5.35 6.94
CA PRO A 85 13.50 4.96 8.28
C PRO A 85 11.98 5.00 8.42
N ALA A 86 11.41 4.01 9.10
CA ALA A 86 9.98 3.92 9.39
C ALA A 86 9.74 3.87 10.90
N GLU A 87 8.57 4.35 11.35
CA GLU A 87 8.14 4.22 12.75
C GLU A 87 7.94 2.76 13.15
N PHE A 88 7.39 1.95 12.24
CA PHE A 88 7.17 0.52 12.38
C PHE A 88 8.02 -0.27 11.38
N ALA A 89 9.34 -0.24 11.58
CA ALA A 89 10.28 -0.86 10.65
C ALA A 89 10.16 -2.40 10.61
N ALA A 90 9.82 -2.94 9.44
CA ALA A 90 9.86 -4.37 9.15
C ALA A 90 11.00 -4.72 8.18
N PRO A 91 11.89 -5.68 8.51
CA PRO A 91 13.01 -6.06 7.65
C PRO A 91 12.55 -6.70 6.34
N GLY A 92 13.42 -6.70 5.32
CA GLY A 92 13.13 -7.32 4.02
C GLY A 92 12.18 -6.50 3.16
N GLY A 93 12.28 -5.17 3.24
CA GLY A 93 11.52 -4.26 2.39
C GLY A 93 12.08 -4.19 0.96
N LEU A 94 11.39 -3.45 0.10
CA LEU A 94 11.82 -3.22 -1.26
C LEU A 94 13.01 -2.25 -1.30
N SER A 95 13.88 -2.38 -2.31
CA SER A 95 14.78 -1.29 -2.65
C SER A 95 13.99 -0.13 -3.29
N ASP A 96 14.54 1.07 -3.27
CA ASP A 96 14.05 2.25 -3.97
C ASP A 96 13.87 1.97 -5.48
N GLY A 97 14.89 1.41 -6.13
CA GLY A 97 14.81 1.04 -7.55
C GLY A 97 13.78 -0.07 -7.82
N GLY A 98 13.62 -1.02 -6.91
CA GLY A 98 12.65 -2.11 -7.03
C GLY A 98 11.21 -1.61 -6.89
N LEU A 99 10.95 -0.72 -5.94
CA LEU A 99 9.65 -0.07 -5.79
C LEU A 99 9.33 0.83 -6.98
N ARG A 100 10.30 1.63 -7.44
CA ARG A 100 10.11 2.48 -8.63
C ARG A 100 9.73 1.63 -9.85
N LEU A 101 10.47 0.55 -10.13
CA LEU A 101 10.17 -0.34 -11.25
C LEU A 101 8.77 -0.97 -11.12
N LEU A 102 8.40 -1.43 -9.92
CA LEU A 102 7.05 -1.95 -9.66
C LEU A 102 5.97 -0.92 -9.98
N LEU A 103 6.17 0.33 -9.58
CA LEU A 103 5.23 1.43 -9.84
C LEU A 103 5.17 1.78 -11.33
N GLU A 104 6.30 1.75 -12.05
CA GLU A 104 6.35 1.89 -13.52
C GLU A 104 5.54 0.77 -14.21
N GLU A 105 5.70 -0.48 -13.78
CA GLU A 105 4.95 -1.62 -14.33
C GLU A 105 3.44 -1.50 -14.06
N VAL A 106 3.04 -1.07 -12.86
CA VAL A 106 1.63 -0.84 -12.52
C VAL A 106 1.05 0.30 -13.35
N ALA A 107 1.74 1.44 -13.46
CA ALA A 107 1.31 2.57 -14.26
C ALA A 107 1.22 2.25 -15.77
N GLY A 108 2.04 1.31 -16.26
CA GLY A 108 1.97 0.81 -17.62
C GLY A 108 0.84 -0.19 -17.89
N ALA A 109 0.34 -0.87 -16.85
CA ALA A 109 -0.69 -1.91 -16.97
C ALA A 109 -2.10 -1.45 -16.57
N ALA A 110 -2.21 -0.41 -15.74
CA ALA A 110 -3.46 0.08 -15.17
C ALA A 110 -3.62 1.60 -15.36
N THR A 111 -4.85 2.10 -15.25
CA THR A 111 -5.12 3.54 -15.22
C THR A 111 -5.04 4.03 -13.79
N ILE A 112 -4.01 4.80 -13.45
CA ILE A 112 -3.89 5.42 -12.12
C ILE A 112 -4.87 6.59 -12.03
N VAL A 113 -5.86 6.47 -11.15
CA VAL A 113 -6.89 7.51 -10.93
C VAL A 113 -6.57 8.42 -9.74
N GLY A 114 -5.55 8.07 -8.97
CA GLY A 114 -5.05 8.86 -7.85
C GLY A 114 -4.04 8.09 -7.02
N CYS A 115 -3.28 8.81 -6.20
CA CYS A 115 -2.34 8.23 -5.27
C CYS A 115 -2.33 8.98 -3.93
N GLU A 116 -1.95 8.27 -2.87
CA GLU A 116 -1.60 8.80 -1.57
C GLU A 116 -0.22 8.28 -1.20
N VAL A 117 0.67 9.15 -0.72
CA VAL A 117 1.99 8.79 -0.21
C VAL A 117 2.03 9.15 1.27
N THR A 118 2.27 8.16 2.13
CA THR A 118 2.17 8.29 3.59
C THR A 118 3.42 7.79 4.30
N ALA A 119 3.47 7.97 5.63
CA ALA A 119 4.54 7.47 6.50
C ALA A 119 5.97 7.87 6.08
N PHE A 120 6.16 9.12 5.65
CA PHE A 120 7.47 9.67 5.29
C PHE A 120 8.02 10.62 6.37
N PRO A 121 8.90 10.15 7.27
CA PRO A 121 9.34 10.96 8.41
C PRO A 121 10.62 11.78 8.15
N VAL A 122 11.26 11.66 6.98
CA VAL A 122 12.61 12.22 6.74
C VAL A 122 12.63 13.22 5.57
N PRO A 123 12.34 14.51 5.79
CA PRO A 123 12.30 15.52 4.72
C PRO A 123 13.56 15.59 3.84
N ALA A 124 14.74 15.27 4.38
CA ALA A 124 15.99 15.27 3.63
C ALA A 124 16.03 14.23 2.49
N LEU A 125 15.16 13.22 2.50
CA LEU A 125 15.04 12.19 1.47
C LEU A 125 13.91 12.49 0.47
N ALA A 126 13.37 13.71 0.44
CA ALA A 126 12.21 14.05 -0.39
C ALA A 126 12.46 13.82 -1.89
N GLU A 127 13.67 14.13 -2.39
CA GLU A 127 14.03 13.89 -3.79
C GLU A 127 14.06 12.39 -4.13
N LEU A 128 14.52 11.55 -3.20
CA LEU A 128 14.47 10.10 -3.36
C LEU A 128 13.03 9.62 -3.40
N ALA A 129 12.20 10.04 -2.45
CA ALA A 129 10.78 9.68 -2.41
C ALA A 129 10.05 10.14 -3.67
N ALA A 130 10.27 11.38 -4.12
CA ALA A 130 9.71 11.92 -5.36
C ALA A 130 10.13 11.08 -6.57
N THR A 131 11.41 10.72 -6.67
CA THR A 131 11.93 9.86 -7.74
C THR A 131 11.27 8.47 -7.75
N VAL A 132 11.00 7.91 -6.57
CA VAL A 132 10.37 6.59 -6.44
C VAL A 132 8.89 6.64 -6.86
N VAL A 133 8.15 7.67 -6.47
CA VAL A 133 6.70 7.77 -6.70
C VAL A 133 6.32 8.41 -8.03
N ASP A 134 7.26 9.09 -8.71
CA ASP A 134 7.10 9.71 -10.03
C ASP A 134 6.23 8.89 -11.02
N PRO A 135 6.37 7.55 -11.14
CA PRO A 135 5.58 6.78 -12.11
C PRO A 135 4.06 6.79 -11.88
N ILE A 136 3.59 7.06 -10.65
CA ILE A 136 2.17 7.04 -10.29
C ILE A 136 1.59 8.43 -10.00
N VAL A 137 2.41 9.49 -10.12
CA VAL A 137 1.94 10.87 -9.97
C VAL A 137 1.31 11.31 -11.30
N PRO A 138 0.02 11.69 -11.33
CA PRO A 138 -0.67 12.13 -12.55
C PRO A 138 -0.17 13.45 -13.14
#